data_AF-A0A5S3N9R9-F1
#
_entry.id   AF-A0A5S3N9R9-F1
#
_cell.length_a   1.000
_cell.length_b   1.000
_cell.length_c   1.000
_cell.angle_alpha   90.00
_cell.angle_beta   90.00
_cell.angle_gamma   90.00
#
_symmetry.space_group_name_H-M   'P 1'
#
loop_
_entity.id
_entity.type
_entity.pdbx_description
1 polymer ?
#
loop_
_entity_poly.entity_id
_entity_poly.type
_entity_poly.pdbx_seq_one_letter_code
_entity_poly.pdbx_strand_id
1 'polypeptide(L)'
;MKILGEYIKDKKLKELSTLINKRIWLIKCSNLGANLKENIYTSNLFEIPFFWKNEFGIEQSKKLEFQCEWNEEEETLIDYYNLKIKVAEREKFAGNFENILTQNSSSGINSNISFSEFIISKILILSREEVADQQIEIRHDEGILFIDKNGNKILLSAEIKCTGQVEFINNLSVINNRIKELKIRKTLGNTV
;
A
#
# COMPACT_ATOMS: atom_id res chain seq x y z
N MET A 1 7.86 -3.25 -30.34
CA MET A 1 7.36 -2.46 -29.19
C MET A 1 8.00 -3.01 -27.93
N LYS A 2 8.85 -2.23 -27.27
CA LYS A 2 9.54 -2.57 -26.01
C LYS A 2 8.56 -2.35 -24.85
N ILE A 3 8.47 -3.29 -23.92
CA ILE A 3 7.58 -3.17 -22.75
C ILE A 3 8.44 -2.89 -21.53
N LEU A 4 8.13 -1.81 -20.81
CA LEU A 4 8.77 -1.42 -19.57
C LEU A 4 7.84 -1.64 -18.37
N GLY A 5 8.42 -1.92 -17.21
CA GLY A 5 7.68 -2.17 -15.96
C GLY A 5 6.99 -3.54 -15.90
N GLU A 6 6.43 -3.85 -14.73
CA GLU A 6 5.57 -5.01 -14.55
C GLU A 6 4.31 -4.67 -13.73
N TYR A 7 3.15 -5.15 -14.20
CA TYR A 7 1.96 -5.20 -13.36
C TYR A 7 2.15 -6.18 -12.19
N ILE A 8 1.43 -5.92 -11.09
CA ILE A 8 1.31 -6.86 -9.97
C ILE A 8 0.72 -8.19 -10.50
N LYS A 9 1.53 -9.25 -10.40
CA LYS A 9 1.25 -10.61 -10.89
C LYS A 9 0.13 -11.29 -10.08
N ASP A 10 -0.55 -12.27 -10.69
CA ASP A 10 -1.70 -12.96 -10.09
C ASP A 10 -1.42 -13.59 -8.73
N LYS A 11 -0.21 -14.12 -8.51
CA LYS A 11 0.19 -14.64 -7.19
C LYS A 11 0.07 -13.57 -6.11
N LYS A 12 0.50 -12.35 -6.40
CA LYS A 12 0.41 -11.20 -5.49
C LYS A 12 -1.00 -10.66 -5.36
N LEU A 13 -1.80 -10.69 -6.42
CA LEU A 13 -3.23 -10.37 -6.34
C LEU A 13 -4.00 -11.35 -5.43
N LYS A 14 -3.64 -12.65 -5.46
CA LYS A 14 -4.18 -13.65 -4.52
C LYS A 14 -3.76 -13.37 -3.08
N GLU A 15 -2.50 -13.02 -2.84
CA GLU A 15 -2.01 -12.59 -1.52
C GLU A 15 -2.79 -11.36 -1.01
N LEU A 16 -2.96 -10.32 -1.84
CA LEU A 16 -3.74 -9.13 -1.49
C LEU A 16 -5.21 -9.44 -1.20
N SER A 17 -5.81 -10.38 -1.92
CA SER A 17 -7.20 -10.79 -1.69
C SER A 17 -7.42 -11.37 -0.29
N THR A 18 -6.36 -11.85 0.38
CA THR A 18 -6.46 -12.33 1.78
C THR A 18 -6.71 -11.23 2.80
N LEU A 19 -6.49 -9.95 2.42
CA LEU A 19 -6.74 -8.79 3.27
C LEU A 19 -8.22 -8.39 3.29
N ILE A 20 -9.05 -8.93 2.39
CA ILE A 20 -10.49 -8.66 2.41
C ILE A 20 -11.11 -9.15 3.73
N ASN A 21 -11.97 -8.31 4.31
CA ASN A 21 -12.55 -8.43 5.65
C ASN A 21 -11.55 -8.44 6.81
N LYS A 22 -10.28 -8.08 6.58
CA LYS A 22 -9.29 -7.89 7.64
C LYS A 22 -9.32 -6.47 8.16
N ARG A 23 -8.99 -6.31 9.43
CA ARG A 23 -8.98 -5.04 10.14
C ARG A 23 -7.57 -4.48 10.16
N ILE A 24 -7.43 -3.19 9.87
CA ILE A 24 -6.18 -2.43 9.98
C ILE A 24 -6.46 -1.14 10.76
N TRP A 25 -5.47 -0.63 11.50
CA TRP A 25 -5.62 0.62 12.27
C TRP A 25 -4.29 1.34 12.53
N LEU A 26 -3.20 0.78 12.02
CA LEU A 26 -1.88 1.40 12.12
C LEU A 26 -0.99 0.99 10.95
N ILE A 27 -0.03 1.85 10.67
CA ILE A 27 1.07 1.59 9.74
C ILE A 27 2.39 1.87 10.45
N LYS A 28 3.38 1.02 10.20
CA LYS A 28 4.73 1.16 10.72
C LYS A 28 5.71 1.49 9.61
N CYS A 29 6.72 2.27 9.94
CA CYS A 29 7.85 2.59 9.06
C CYS A 29 9.05 3.02 9.89
N SER A 30 10.26 2.86 9.36
CA SER A 30 11.50 3.27 10.02
C SER A 30 11.90 4.73 9.75
N ASN A 31 11.50 5.28 8.59
CA ASN A 31 11.80 6.65 8.18
C ASN A 31 10.52 7.30 7.65
N LEU A 32 9.97 8.26 8.38
CA LEU A 32 8.70 8.89 8.06
C LEU A 32 8.88 10.34 7.61
N GLY A 33 8.60 10.62 6.34
CA GLY A 33 8.25 11.95 5.86
C GLY A 33 6.76 12.22 6.06
N ALA A 34 6.39 13.45 6.38
CA ALA A 34 4.98 13.80 6.58
C ALA A 34 4.65 15.19 6.06
N ASN A 35 3.63 15.27 5.21
CA ASN A 35 2.91 16.49 4.89
C ASN A 35 1.59 16.48 5.67
N LEU A 36 1.61 17.15 6.82
CA LEU A 36 0.49 17.18 7.76
C LEU A 36 -0.73 17.98 7.24
N LYS A 37 -0.54 18.85 6.25
CA LYS A 37 -1.65 19.61 5.66
C LYS A 37 -2.54 18.71 4.81
N GLU A 38 -1.93 17.77 4.11
CA GLU A 38 -2.61 16.87 3.17
C GLU A 38 -2.78 15.45 3.73
N ASN A 39 -2.25 15.18 4.94
CA ASN A 39 -2.12 13.85 5.55
C ASN A 39 -1.51 12.82 4.58
N ILE A 40 -0.42 13.23 3.94
CA ILE A 40 0.42 12.37 3.10
C ILE A 40 1.65 12.01 3.92
N TYR A 41 1.91 10.71 4.01
CA TYR A 41 3.05 10.16 4.74
C TYR A 41 3.93 9.40 3.76
N THR A 42 5.24 9.65 3.77
CA THR A 42 6.20 8.99 2.87
C THR A 42 7.20 8.15 3.64
N SER A 43 7.60 7.03 3.04
CA SER A 43 8.65 6.14 3.57
C SER A 43 9.18 5.26 2.43
N ASN A 44 10.36 4.66 2.59
CA ASN A 44 10.85 3.64 1.66
C ASN A 44 10.05 2.32 1.78
N LEU A 45 9.44 2.09 2.95
CA LEU A 45 8.68 0.88 3.27
C LEU A 45 7.56 1.22 4.26
N PHE A 46 6.36 0.72 3.98
CA PHE A 46 5.30 0.62 4.95
C PHE A 46 5.03 -0.83 5.32
N GLU A 47 4.89 -1.08 6.63
CA GLU A 47 4.34 -2.31 7.16
C GLU A 47 2.94 -2.04 7.69
N ILE A 48 1.94 -2.73 7.14
CA ILE A 48 0.54 -2.60 7.55
C ILE A 48 0.11 -3.90 8.23
N PRO A 49 0.10 -3.96 9.57
CA PRO A 49 -0.47 -5.08 10.29
C PRO A 49 -1.97 -5.19 10.03
N PHE A 50 -2.43 -6.40 9.77
CA PHE A 50 -3.85 -6.70 9.62
C PHE A 50 -4.27 -7.88 10.51
N PHE A 51 -5.51 -7.81 10.97
CA PHE A 51 -6.00 -8.60 12.09
C PHE A 51 -7.32 -9.30 11.76
N TRP A 52 -7.52 -10.50 12.30
CA TRP A 52 -8.77 -11.26 12.22
C TRP A 52 -8.89 -12.27 13.35
N LYS A 53 -10.11 -12.72 13.62
CA LYS A 53 -10.37 -13.85 14.53
C LYS A 53 -10.43 -15.16 13.77
N ASN A 54 -9.83 -16.21 14.30
CA ASN A 54 -10.01 -17.57 13.79
C ASN A 54 -11.38 -18.16 14.22
N GLU A 55 -11.64 -19.41 13.85
CA GLU A 55 -12.90 -20.12 14.18
C GLU A 55 -13.19 -20.22 15.68
N PHE A 56 -12.15 -20.15 16.53
CA PHE A 56 -12.25 -20.16 17.99
C PHE A 56 -12.32 -18.76 18.61
N GLY A 57 -12.41 -17.70 17.78
CA GLY A 57 -12.43 -16.32 18.24
C GLY A 57 -11.07 -15.76 18.65
N ILE A 58 -9.98 -16.50 18.45
CA ILE A 58 -8.61 -16.10 18.82
C ILE A 58 -8.08 -15.12 17.77
N GLU A 59 -7.55 -13.99 18.23
CA GLU A 59 -6.95 -12.97 17.37
C GLU A 59 -5.70 -13.52 16.67
N GLN A 60 -5.64 -13.30 15.37
CA GLN A 60 -4.54 -13.62 14.48
C GLN A 60 -4.06 -12.34 13.81
N SER A 61 -2.79 -12.31 13.40
CA SER A 61 -2.25 -11.14 12.71
C SER A 61 -1.15 -11.52 11.73
N LYS A 62 -1.10 -10.76 10.63
CA LYS A 62 -0.03 -10.76 9.63
C LYS A 62 0.31 -9.32 9.30
N LYS A 63 1.31 -9.10 8.46
CA LYS A 63 1.64 -7.78 7.94
C LYS A 63 1.72 -7.79 6.42
N LEU A 64 1.28 -6.69 5.82
CA LEU A 64 1.56 -6.34 4.43
C LEU A 64 2.79 -5.42 4.41
N GLU A 65 3.84 -5.84 3.73
CA GLU A 65 4.99 -4.99 3.38
C GLU A 65 4.71 -4.36 2.02
N PHE A 66 4.76 -3.03 1.95
CA PHE A 66 4.53 -2.22 0.76
C PHE A 66 5.69 -1.27 0.52
N GLN A 67 6.33 -1.41 -0.63
CA GLN A 67 7.45 -0.58 -1.08
C GLN A 67 7.38 -0.40 -2.60
N CYS A 68 8.22 0.46 -3.15
CA CYS A 68 8.40 0.58 -4.58
C CYS A 68 9.89 0.58 -4.93
N GLU A 69 10.18 0.21 -6.16
CA GLU A 69 11.49 0.37 -6.78
C GLU A 69 11.31 1.30 -7.98
N TRP A 70 12.02 2.42 -7.98
CA TRP A 70 12.09 3.31 -9.13
C TRP A 70 13.13 2.77 -10.11
N ASN A 71 12.79 2.81 -11.40
CA ASN A 71 13.66 2.39 -12.49
C ASN A 71 13.63 3.48 -13.56
N GLU A 72 14.79 3.75 -14.15
CA GLU A 72 14.96 4.65 -15.28
C GLU A 72 15.49 3.82 -16.46
N GLU A 73 14.84 3.90 -17.61
CA GLU A 73 15.31 3.25 -18.82
C GLU A 73 16.24 4.19 -19.60
N GLU A 74 17.55 3.95 -19.52
CA GLU A 74 18.62 4.85 -20.03
C GLU A 74 18.46 5.25 -21.50
N GLU A 75 17.98 4.34 -22.36
CA GLU A 75 17.81 4.62 -23.80
C GLU A 75 16.72 5.66 -24.07
N THR A 76 15.70 5.72 -23.21
CA THR A 76 14.47 6.49 -23.46
C THR A 76 14.20 7.55 -22.42
N LEU A 77 14.98 7.56 -21.33
CA LEU A 77 14.84 8.46 -20.18
C LEU A 77 13.42 8.42 -19.61
N ILE A 78 12.82 7.24 -19.62
CA ILE A 78 11.49 6.99 -19.10
C ILE A 78 11.64 6.40 -17.70
N ASP A 79 11.03 7.07 -16.74
CA ASP A 79 10.91 6.62 -15.36
C ASP A 79 9.68 5.73 -15.18
N TYR A 80 9.82 4.64 -14.42
CA TYR A 80 8.69 3.83 -14.00
C TYR A 80 8.91 3.20 -12.62
N TYR A 81 7.81 2.78 -11.99
CA TYR A 81 7.85 2.13 -10.68
C TYR A 81 7.51 0.65 -10.78
N ASN A 82 8.16 -0.13 -9.94
CA ASN A 82 7.78 -1.50 -9.65
C ASN A 82 7.33 -1.58 -8.19
N LEU A 83 6.02 -1.66 -7.95
CA LEU A 83 5.49 -1.90 -6.62
C LEU A 83 5.90 -3.30 -6.14
N LYS A 84 6.50 -3.38 -4.95
CA LYS A 84 6.80 -4.67 -4.31
C LYS A 84 5.90 -4.84 -3.10
N ILE A 85 5.25 -6.00 -3.07
CA ILE A 85 4.22 -6.33 -2.10
C ILE A 85 4.51 -7.70 -1.53
N LYS A 86 4.43 -7.82 -0.20
CA LYS A 86 4.60 -9.11 0.47
C LYS A 86 3.69 -9.21 1.68
N VAL A 87 2.91 -10.29 1.73
CA VAL A 87 2.20 -10.68 2.95
C VAL A 87 3.11 -11.60 3.74
N ALA A 88 3.54 -11.15 4.92
CA ALA A 88 4.40 -11.89 5.82
C ALA A 88 3.66 -12.25 7.11
N GLU A 89 4.04 -13.37 7.73
CA GLU A 89 3.69 -13.60 9.13
C GLU A 89 4.23 -12.45 9.98
N ARG A 90 3.46 -12.04 10.98
CA ARG A 90 4.00 -11.13 11.99
C ARG A 90 5.09 -11.91 12.74
N GLU A 91 6.24 -11.29 12.99
CA GLU A 91 7.11 -11.81 14.05
C GLU A 91 6.25 -11.95 15.32
N LYS A 92 6.35 -13.09 16.01
CA LYS A 92 5.52 -13.38 17.19
C LYS A 92 5.80 -12.36 18.29
N PHE A 93 5.09 -11.23 18.26
CA PHE A 93 5.00 -10.33 19.40
C PHE A 93 3.90 -10.85 20.31
N ALA A 94 4.27 -11.76 21.21
CA ALA A 94 3.46 -12.13 22.35
C ALA A 94 3.38 -10.92 23.29
N GLY A 95 2.34 -10.11 23.19
CA GLY A 95 2.16 -8.97 24.08
C GLY A 95 0.78 -8.33 23.93
N ASN A 96 0.15 -8.07 25.07
CA ASN A 96 -1.08 -7.28 25.18
C ASN A 96 -0.93 -5.95 24.43
N PHE A 97 -2.07 -5.44 23.92
CA PHE A 97 -2.17 -4.20 23.14
C PHE A 97 -1.42 -3.00 23.78
N GLU A 98 -1.47 -2.88 25.11
CA GLU A 98 -0.76 -1.83 25.87
C GLU A 98 0.77 -1.98 25.86
N ASN A 99 1.29 -3.21 25.72
CA ASN A 99 2.73 -3.48 25.68
C ASN A 99 3.36 -3.17 24.32
N ILE A 100 2.57 -3.13 23.25
CA ILE A 100 3.06 -2.78 21.90
C ILE A 100 3.39 -1.29 21.80
N LEU A 101 2.71 -0.44 22.57
CA LEU A 101 3.00 1.00 22.63
C LEU A 101 4.26 1.30 23.46
N THR A 102 4.52 0.52 24.52
CA THR A 102 5.61 0.77 25.46
C THR A 102 6.95 0.12 25.10
N GLN A 103 6.99 -0.89 24.22
CA GLN A 103 8.25 -1.54 23.82
C GLN A 103 8.95 -0.94 22.58
N ASN A 104 8.33 -0.01 21.85
CA ASN A 104 8.94 0.58 20.64
C ASN A 104 9.96 1.69 20.92
N SER A 105 10.28 1.98 22.18
CA SER A 105 11.21 3.04 22.56
C SER A 105 12.70 2.66 22.48
N SER A 106 13.05 1.44 22.04
CA SER A 106 14.45 1.01 21.99
C SER A 106 14.80 0.16 20.76
N SER A 107 14.76 0.76 19.56
CA SER A 107 15.64 0.43 18.40
C SER A 107 15.17 1.21 17.15
N GLY A 108 15.83 2.33 16.83
CA GLY A 108 15.46 3.18 15.68
C GLY A 108 14.14 3.94 15.89
N ILE A 109 13.95 5.09 15.24
CA ILE A 109 12.68 5.83 15.31
C ILE A 109 11.64 5.08 14.46
N ASN A 110 11.12 3.97 14.98
CA ASN A 110 9.98 3.28 14.39
C ASN A 110 8.76 4.21 14.52
N SER A 111 8.43 4.85 13.42
CA SER A 111 7.30 5.76 13.31
C SER A 111 6.03 4.98 13.04
N ASN A 112 5.00 5.26 13.83
CA ASN A 112 3.69 4.64 13.69
C ASN A 112 2.68 5.72 13.28
N ILE A 113 1.91 5.44 12.24
CA ILE A 113 0.77 6.25 11.82
C ILE A 113 -0.48 5.49 12.25
N SER A 114 -1.17 5.99 13.29
CA SER A 114 -2.41 5.38 13.79
C SER A 114 -3.62 6.08 13.18
N PHE A 115 -4.69 5.32 12.93
CA PHE A 115 -5.97 5.83 12.44
C PHE A 115 -7.11 4.95 12.96
N SER A 116 -8.36 5.40 12.76
CA SER A 116 -9.54 4.64 13.16
C SER A 116 -9.56 3.24 12.53
N GLU A 117 -10.13 2.25 13.22
CA GLU A 117 -10.24 0.89 12.69
C GLU A 117 -10.89 0.90 11.30
N PHE A 118 -10.20 0.28 10.34
CA PHE A 118 -10.60 0.20 8.94
C PHE A 118 -10.72 -1.27 8.55
N ILE A 119 -11.91 -1.67 8.12
CA ILE A 119 -12.19 -3.05 7.68
C ILE A 119 -12.22 -3.07 6.16
N ILE A 120 -11.22 -3.70 5.55
CA ILE A 120 -11.05 -3.69 4.10
C ILE A 120 -12.18 -4.49 3.46
N SER A 121 -13.07 -3.83 2.70
CA SER A 121 -14.16 -4.48 1.97
C SER A 121 -13.77 -4.78 0.52
N LYS A 122 -12.99 -3.87 -0.07
CA LYS A 122 -12.60 -3.88 -1.48
C LYS A 122 -11.20 -3.29 -1.63
N ILE A 123 -10.46 -3.80 -2.59
CA ILE A 123 -9.13 -3.32 -2.98
C ILE A 123 -9.16 -3.01 -4.47
N LEU A 124 -8.76 -1.80 -4.86
CA LEU A 124 -8.53 -1.44 -6.26
C LEU A 124 -7.04 -1.36 -6.53
N ILE A 125 -6.60 -1.96 -7.63
CA ILE A 125 -5.26 -1.79 -8.16
C ILE A 125 -5.31 -0.73 -9.25
N LEU A 126 -4.53 0.32 -9.06
CA LEU A 126 -4.52 1.52 -9.88
C LEU A 126 -3.24 1.55 -10.72
N SER A 127 -3.40 1.76 -12.02
CA SER A 127 -2.30 1.94 -12.97
C SER A 127 -2.46 3.29 -13.64
N ARG A 128 -1.36 3.91 -14.03
CA ARG A 128 -1.39 5.05 -14.95
C ARG A 128 -1.51 4.52 -16.38
N GLU A 129 -2.32 5.19 -17.21
CA GLU A 129 -2.22 4.98 -18.65
C GLU A 129 -1.03 5.81 -19.15
N GLU A 130 0.09 5.16 -19.43
CA GLU A 130 1.20 5.82 -20.11
C GLU A 130 1.36 5.20 -21.49
N VAL A 131 0.97 5.97 -22.51
CA VAL A 131 1.31 5.68 -23.90
C VAL A 131 2.68 6.30 -24.13
N ALA A 132 3.70 5.45 -24.12
CA ALA A 132 4.98 5.83 -24.68
C ALA A 132 4.85 5.88 -26.22
N ASP A 133 5.78 6.59 -26.86
CA ASP A 133 5.82 6.77 -28.31
C ASP A 133 5.66 5.41 -29.05
N GLN A 134 5.43 5.40 -30.37
CA GLN A 134 5.05 4.22 -31.18
C GLN A 134 5.90 2.94 -30.99
N GLN A 135 7.03 3.03 -30.27
CA GLN A 135 8.00 1.98 -30.00
C GLN A 135 7.96 1.41 -28.57
N ILE A 136 7.35 2.06 -27.57
CA ILE A 136 7.40 1.65 -26.16
C ILE A 136 6.00 1.58 -25.54
N GLU A 137 5.81 0.65 -24.62
CA GLU A 137 4.61 0.55 -23.79
C GLU A 137 5.02 0.43 -22.32
N ILE A 138 4.53 1.31 -21.46
CA ILE A 138 4.80 1.25 -20.02
C ILE A 138 3.63 0.55 -19.32
N ARG A 139 3.95 -0.49 -18.55
CA ARG A 139 2.96 -1.29 -17.80
C ARG A 139 3.35 -1.37 -16.34
N HIS A 140 2.89 -0.41 -15.55
CA HIS A 140 3.10 -0.45 -14.10
C HIS A 140 1.82 -0.13 -13.31
N ASP A 141 1.73 -0.71 -12.11
CA ASP A 141 0.76 -0.29 -11.11
C ASP A 141 1.38 0.86 -10.29
N GLU A 142 0.62 1.92 -10.04
CA GLU A 142 1.10 3.10 -9.29
C GLU A 142 0.60 3.06 -7.83
N GLY A 143 -0.54 2.41 -7.57
CA GLY A 143 -1.07 2.33 -6.22
C GLY A 143 -2.15 1.28 -5.98
N ILE A 144 -2.46 1.12 -4.71
CA ILE A 144 -3.46 0.22 -4.15
C ILE A 144 -4.40 1.05 -3.28
N LEU A 145 -5.69 1.03 -3.63
CA LEU A 145 -6.73 1.72 -2.88
C LEU A 145 -7.52 0.71 -2.06
N PHE A 146 -7.48 0.83 -0.74
CA PHE A 146 -8.37 0.11 0.17
C PHE A 146 -9.64 0.91 0.37
N ILE A 147 -10.78 0.22 0.33
CA ILE A 147 -12.11 0.80 0.56
C ILE A 147 -12.81 -0.04 1.63
N ASP A 148 -13.44 0.59 2.61
CA ASP A 148 -14.26 -0.10 3.61
C ASP A 148 -15.73 -0.22 3.16
N LYS A 149 -16.62 -0.73 4.01
CA LYS A 149 -18.05 -0.84 3.67
C LYS A 149 -18.79 0.51 3.65
N ASN A 150 -18.23 1.53 4.29
CA ASN A 150 -18.79 2.87 4.39
C ASN A 150 -18.28 3.80 3.28
N GLY A 151 -17.40 3.31 2.40
CA GLY A 151 -16.79 4.09 1.33
C GLY A 151 -15.59 4.93 1.76
N ASN A 152 -15.10 4.77 3.00
CA ASN A 152 -13.84 5.37 3.43
C ASN A 152 -12.69 4.76 2.63
N LYS A 153 -11.64 5.55 2.41
CA LYS A 153 -10.54 5.18 1.52
C LYS A 153 -9.19 5.36 2.20
N ILE A 154 -8.29 4.44 1.90
CA ILE A 154 -6.86 4.52 2.19
C ILE A 154 -6.12 4.24 0.88
N LEU A 155 -5.20 5.12 0.50
CA LEU A 155 -4.36 4.93 -0.68
C LEU A 155 -2.92 4.64 -0.26
N LEU A 156 -2.36 3.57 -0.83
CA LEU A 156 -0.93 3.27 -0.85
C LEU A 156 -0.42 3.46 -2.27
N SER A 157 0.60 4.28 -2.51
CA SER A 157 1.10 4.52 -3.87
C SER A 157 2.60 4.75 -3.90
N ALA A 158 3.22 4.71 -5.07
CA ALA A 158 4.53 5.34 -5.25
C ALA A 158 4.42 6.86 -5.01
N GLU A 159 5.46 7.48 -4.45
CA GLU A 159 5.58 8.94 -4.39
C GLU A 159 5.74 9.48 -5.82
N ILE A 160 5.11 10.62 -6.15
CA ILE A 160 5.19 11.21 -7.51
C ILE A 160 6.63 11.56 -7.91
N LYS A 161 7.50 11.86 -6.95
CA LYS A 161 8.79 12.53 -7.18
C LYS A 161 9.93 11.63 -7.67
N CYS A 162 9.68 10.39 -8.09
CA CYS A 162 10.71 9.43 -8.55
C CYS A 162 11.80 9.16 -7.50
N THR A 163 11.41 9.05 -6.23
CA THR A 163 12.32 8.99 -5.08
C THR A 163 12.54 7.58 -4.51
N GLY A 164 11.99 6.54 -5.14
CA GLY A 164 11.96 5.18 -4.56
C GLY A 164 11.14 5.09 -3.27
N GLN A 165 10.39 6.13 -2.92
CA GLN A 165 9.51 6.17 -1.74
C GLN A 165 8.08 5.80 -2.11
N VAL A 166 7.36 5.29 -1.11
CA VAL A 166 5.92 5.07 -1.15
C VAL A 166 5.19 6.07 -0.26
N GLU A 167 3.94 6.34 -0.60
CA GLU A 167 3.01 7.20 0.10
C GLU A 167 1.89 6.38 0.77
N PHE A 168 1.49 6.82 1.95
CA PHE A 168 0.23 6.48 2.59
C PHE A 168 -0.61 7.75 2.72
N ILE A 169 -1.85 7.69 2.22
CA ILE A 169 -2.80 8.80 2.23
C ILE A 169 -4.11 8.32 2.82
N ASN A 170 -4.61 9.04 3.83
CA ASN A 170 -5.92 8.79 4.46
C ASN A 170 -6.86 10.02 4.42
N ASN A 171 -6.50 11.06 3.67
CA ASN A 171 -7.36 12.20 3.38
C ASN A 171 -8.23 11.94 2.14
N LEU A 172 -9.54 11.89 2.32
CA LEU A 172 -10.48 11.54 1.24
C LEU A 172 -10.44 12.51 0.05
N SER A 173 -10.27 13.81 0.29
CA SER A 173 -10.20 14.81 -0.78
C SER A 173 -8.94 14.64 -1.63
N VAL A 174 -7.79 14.43 -0.97
CA VAL A 174 -6.51 14.19 -1.63
C VAL A 174 -6.56 12.89 -2.43
N ILE A 175 -7.06 11.80 -1.83
CA ILE A 175 -7.25 10.51 -2.53
C ILE A 175 -8.13 10.69 -3.76
N ASN A 176 -9.29 11.34 -3.62
CA ASN A 176 -10.22 11.52 -4.74
C ASN A 176 -9.64 12.35 -5.87
N ASN A 177 -8.76 13.31 -5.59
CA ASN A 177 -8.04 14.04 -6.62
C ASN A 177 -7.00 13.15 -7.30
N ARG A 178 -6.19 12.41 -6.52
CA ARG A 178 -5.15 11.51 -7.03
C ARG A 178 -5.68 10.45 -7.98
N ILE A 179 -6.78 9.79 -7.61
CA ILE A 179 -7.30 8.66 -8.38
C ILE A 179 -8.04 9.07 -9.67
N LYS A 180 -8.32 10.37 -9.89
CA LYS A 180 -8.94 10.84 -11.16
C LYS A 180 -8.02 10.64 -12.35
N GLU A 181 -6.71 10.68 -12.12
CA GLU A 181 -5.67 10.54 -13.15
C GLU A 181 -5.25 9.07 -13.34
N LEU A 182 -5.85 8.15 -12.59
CA LEU A 182 -5.48 6.73 -12.58
C LEU A 182 -6.60 5.86 -13.15
N LYS A 183 -6.20 4.77 -13.80
CA LYS A 183 -7.11 3.73 -14.28
C LYS A 183 -7.20 2.60 -13.27
N ILE A 184 -8.41 2.11 -13.04
CA ILE A 184 -8.62 0.87 -12.28
C ILE A 184 -8.27 -0.32 -13.17
N ARG A 185 -7.14 -0.96 -12.91
CA ARG A 185 -6.70 -2.16 -13.63
C ARG A 185 -7.37 -3.42 -13.10
N LYS A 186 -7.48 -3.53 -11.78
CA LYS A 186 -8.06 -4.71 -11.12
C LYS A 186 -8.85 -4.31 -9.89
N THR A 187 -9.92 -5.05 -9.65
CA THR A 187 -10.71 -4.99 -8.43
C THR A 187 -10.60 -6.33 -7.71
N LEU A 188 -10.34 -6.32 -6.41
CA LEU A 188 -10.38 -7.46 -5.51
C LEU A 188 -11.40 -7.19 -4.40
N GLY A 189 -12.14 -8.21 -3.99
CA GLY A 189 -13.27 -8.01 -3.06
C GLY A 189 -14.48 -7.38 -3.75
N ASN A 190 -15.64 -7.63 -3.15
CA ASN A 190 -16.97 -7.43 -3.72
C ASN A 190 -17.22 -8.16 -5.06
N THR A 191 -17.62 -9.42 -4.94
CA THR A 191 -18.47 -10.13 -5.90
C THR A 191 -19.93 -9.89 -5.49
N VAL A 192 -20.48 -8.74 -5.87
CA VAL A 192 -21.93 -8.59 -6.04
C VAL A 192 -22.15 -8.41 -7.53
#